data_AF-A0A9D1EY24-F1
#
_entry.id   AF-A0A9D1EY24-F1
#
_cell.length_a   1.000
_cell.length_b   1.000
_cell.length_c   1.000
_cell.angle_alpha   90.00
_cell.angle_beta   90.00
_cell.angle_gamma   90.00
#
_symmetry.space_group_name_H-M   'P 1'
#
loop_
_entity.id
_entity.type
_entity.pdbx_description
1 polymer ?
#
loop_
_entity_poly.entity_id
_entity_poly.type
_entity_poly.pdbx_seq_one_letter_code
_entity_poly.pdbx_strand_id
1 'polypeptide(L)'
;MSKRGENITKRKDGRWEARVIKGYNCSGKALYQYIYGRTYSEAKNKKNDYLAGQSKKSYKKDLILFSSVLSEFLICQQNKVKTSTLARYQEIINLHIMPTFGNMQIMEITAQMIELFANKKIENTRAP
;
A
#
# COMPACT_ATOMS: atom_id res chain seq x y z
N MET A 1 19.18 12.78 25.15
CA MET A 1 18.06 11.82 25.27
C MET A 1 17.13 12.02 24.08
N SER A 2 16.79 10.97 23.33
CA SER A 2 15.78 11.05 22.28
C SER A 2 14.41 11.24 22.93
N LYS A 3 13.67 12.29 22.56
CA LYS A 3 12.26 12.44 22.97
C LYS A 3 11.49 11.30 22.31
N ARG A 4 11.04 10.33 23.12
CA ARG A 4 10.27 9.15 22.66
C ARG A 4 9.04 9.64 21.90
N GLY A 5 8.89 9.21 20.64
CA GLY A 5 7.71 9.51 19.81
C GLY A 5 8.00 10.19 18.48
N GLU A 6 9.09 10.94 18.34
CA GLU A 6 9.30 11.73 17.11
C GLU A 6 10.15 11.05 16.03
N ASN A 7 10.77 9.89 16.30
CA ASN A 7 11.69 9.21 15.37
C ASN A 7 12.80 10.12 14.82
N ILE A 8 13.35 10.99 15.68
CA ILE A 8 14.48 11.87 15.36
C ILE A 8 15.66 11.53 16.28
N THR A 9 16.82 11.22 15.71
CA THR A 9 18.03 10.81 16.45
C THR A 9 19.26 11.59 15.98
N LYS A 10 20.26 11.73 16.85
CA LYS A 10 21.55 12.35 16.51
C LYS A 10 22.52 11.25 16.07
N ARG A 11 23.21 11.46 14.94
CA ARG A 11 24.22 10.56 14.37
C ARG A 11 25.61 10.84 14.97
N LYS A 12 26.54 9.90 14.76
CA LYS A 12 27.95 10.02 15.21
C LYS A 12 28.68 11.22 14.59
N ASP A 13 28.30 11.60 13.38
CA ASP A 13 28.85 12.74 12.64
C ASP A 13 28.24 14.10 13.05
N GLY A 14 27.39 14.11 14.08
CA GLY A 14 26.78 15.33 14.61
C GLY A 14 25.47 15.76 13.94
N ARG A 15 25.10 15.16 12.79
CA ARG A 15 23.82 15.45 12.10
C ARG A 15 22.63 14.84 12.83
N TRP A 16 21.46 15.45 12.68
CA TRP A 16 20.18 14.89 13.11
C TRP A 16 19.49 14.18 11.95
N GLU A 17 18.95 13.00 12.23
CA GLU A 17 18.23 12.14 11.30
C GLU A 17 16.78 11.96 11.78
N ALA A 18 15.82 12.36 10.97
CA ALA A 18 14.41 12.06 11.14
C ALA A 18 14.00 10.91 10.21
N ARG A 19 13.26 9.92 10.75
CA ARG A 19 12.73 8.78 9.98
C ARG A 19 11.23 8.89 9.80
N VAL A 20 10.78 8.68 8.57
CA VAL A 20 9.35 8.66 8.19
C VAL A 20 9.07 7.39 7.41
N ILE A 21 7.94 6.73 7.68
CA ILE A 21 7.48 5.61 6.84
C ILE A 21 6.92 6.21 5.55
N LYS A 22 7.57 5.94 4.42
CA LYS A 22 7.14 6.37 3.08
C LYS A 22 6.12 5.40 2.48
N GLY A 23 6.17 4.14 2.88
CA GLY A 23 5.28 3.09 2.41
C GLY A 23 5.74 1.73 2.92
N TYR A 24 5.19 0.67 2.35
CA TYR A 24 5.56 -0.72 2.63
C TYR A 24 5.91 -1.40 1.31
N ASN A 25 6.88 -2.30 1.35
CA ASN A 25 7.15 -3.14 0.18
C ASN A 25 6.14 -4.29 0.08
N CYS A 26 6.22 -5.05 -1.01
CA CYS A 26 5.42 -6.25 -1.23
C CYS A 26 5.45 -7.25 -0.07
N SER A 27 6.52 -7.30 0.73
CA SER A 27 6.66 -8.20 1.89
C SER A 27 6.13 -7.60 3.20
N GLY A 28 5.47 -6.44 3.16
CA GLY A 28 4.97 -5.74 4.35
C GLY A 28 6.06 -5.05 5.17
N LYS A 29 7.31 -4.98 4.68
CA LYS A 29 8.40 -4.29 5.37
C LYS A 29 8.30 -2.78 5.13
N ALA A 30 8.36 -2.01 6.21
CA ALA A 30 8.34 -0.55 6.14
C ALA A 30 9.54 -0.01 5.34
N LEU A 31 9.24 0.86 4.38
CA LEU A 31 10.20 1.63 3.62
C LEU A 31 10.36 3.00 4.27
N TYR A 32 11.55 3.28 4.80
CA TYR A 32 11.83 4.54 5.49
C TYR A 32 12.42 5.60 4.55
N GLN A 33 11.89 6.82 4.66
CA GLN A 33 12.55 8.03 4.18
C GLN A 33 13.36 8.63 5.33
N TYR A 34 14.62 8.95 5.04
CA TYR A 34 15.53 9.61 5.98
C TYR A 34 15.66 11.09 5.61
N ILE A 35 15.58 11.96 6.61
CA ILE A 35 15.63 13.41 6.47
C ILE A 35 16.69 13.94 7.42
N TYR A 36 17.60 14.76 6.91
CA TYR A 36 18.77 15.22 7.66
C TYR A 36 18.74 16.73 7.95
N GLY A 37 19.20 17.10 9.13
CA GLY A 37 19.43 18.48 9.56
C GLY A 37 20.70 18.63 10.40
N ARG A 38 21.27 19.83 10.46
CA ARG A 38 22.38 20.16 11.37
C ARG A 38 21.90 20.31 12.80
N THR A 39 20.66 20.76 12.99
CA THR A 39 20.01 20.86 14.31
C THR A 39 18.79 19.96 14.40
N TYR A 40 18.35 19.67 15.63
CA TYR A 40 17.12 18.91 15.88
C TYR A 40 15.90 19.61 15.25
N SER A 41 15.80 20.93 15.45
CA SER A 41 14.71 21.74 14.91
C SER A 41 14.69 21.73 13.38
N GLU A 42 15.86 21.78 12.73
CA GLU A 42 15.95 21.69 11.27
C GLU A 42 15.47 20.33 10.74
N ALA A 43 15.90 19.23 11.36
CA ALA A 43 15.44 17.90 10.99
C ALA A 43 13.93 17.72 11.23
N LYS A 44 13.40 18.28 12.32
CA LYS A 44 11.97 18.27 12.65
C LYS A 44 11.13 19.08 11.66
N ASN A 45 11.57 20.29 11.31
CA ASN A 45 10.86 21.13 10.34
C ASN A 45 10.84 20.48 8.96
N LYS A 46 11.99 20.01 8.46
CA LYS A 46 12.06 19.28 7.18
C LYS A 46 11.19 18.02 7.18
N LYS A 47 11.11 17.30 8.30
CA LYS A 47 10.20 16.15 8.47
C LYS A 47 8.74 16.58 8.35
N ASN A 48 8.36 17.65 9.03
CA ASN A 48 6.99 18.16 8.99
C ASN A 48 6.63 18.69 7.59
N ASP A 49 7.53 19.39 6.92
CA ASP A 49 7.34 19.87 5.54
C ASP A 49 7.18 18.71 4.57
N TYR A 50 7.97 17.64 4.74
CA TYR A 50 7.80 16.41 3.96
C TYR A 50 6.41 15.78 4.18
N LEU A 51 5.95 15.68 5.43
CA LEU A 51 4.63 15.14 5.75
C LEU A 51 3.48 16.03 5.22
N ALA A 52 3.60 17.35 5.34
CA ALA A 52 2.63 18.31 4.82
C ALA A 52 2.63 18.32 3.27
N GLY A 53 3.80 18.12 2.65
CA GLY A 53 3.90 17.91 1.20
C GLY A 53 3.24 16.60 0.76
N GLN A 54 3.34 15.55 1.58
CA GLN A 54 2.65 14.28 1.32
C GLN A 54 1.13 14.38 1.52
N SER A 55 0.63 15.19 2.44
CA SER A 55 -0.82 15.43 2.55
C SER A 55 -1.37 16.28 1.40
N LYS A 56 -0.56 17.18 0.83
CA LYS A 56 -0.88 17.92 -0.41
C LYS A 56 -0.75 17.05 -1.66
N LYS A 57 0.15 16.06 -1.65
CA LYS A 57 0.05 14.86 -2.49
C LYS A 57 -0.98 13.91 -1.91
N SER A 58 -2.19 14.42 -1.66
CA SER A 58 -3.37 13.58 -1.79
C SER A 58 -3.38 13.11 -3.24
N TYR A 59 -2.54 12.11 -3.55
CA TYR A 59 -2.85 11.16 -4.59
C TYR A 59 -4.27 10.79 -4.26
N LYS A 60 -5.21 11.36 -5.00
CA LYS A 60 -6.39 10.73 -5.56
C LYS A 60 -6.60 9.30 -5.02
N LYS A 61 -6.73 9.14 -3.70
CA LYS A 61 -6.95 7.84 -3.06
C LYS A 61 -8.29 7.32 -3.58
N ASP A 62 -9.17 8.28 -3.84
CA ASP A 62 -10.42 8.20 -4.56
C ASP A 62 -10.28 8.04 -6.09
N LEU A 63 -9.13 7.67 -6.66
CA LEU A 63 -9.04 7.34 -8.11
C LEU A 63 -8.17 6.11 -8.39
N ILE A 64 -7.74 5.37 -7.37
CA ILE A 64 -6.99 4.12 -7.59
C ILE A 64 -7.99 3.05 -8.00
N LEU A 65 -7.92 2.62 -9.27
CA LEU A 65 -8.69 1.49 -9.77
C LEU A 65 -8.20 0.19 -9.12
N PHE A 66 -9.14 -0.71 -8.83
CA PHE A 66 -8.83 -2.00 -8.23
C PHE A 66 -8.00 -2.88 -9.16
N SER A 67 -8.15 -2.74 -10.49
CA SER A 67 -7.28 -3.39 -11.49
C SER A 67 -5.79 -3.08 -11.29
N SER A 68 -5.44 -1.85 -10.92
CA SER A 68 -4.06 -1.48 -10.60
C SER A 68 -3.55 -2.21 -9.35
N VAL A 69 -4.40 -2.33 -8.32
CA VAL A 69 -4.08 -3.04 -7.08
C VAL A 69 -3.89 -4.54 -7.32
N LEU A 70 -4.76 -5.15 -8.13
CA LEU A 70 -4.64 -6.55 -8.53
C LEU A 70 -3.36 -6.84 -9.33
N SER A 71 -2.96 -5.90 -10.20
CA SER A 71 -1.72 -5.99 -10.96
C SER A 71 -0.49 -5.91 -10.04
N GLU A 72 -0.49 -4.97 -9.09
CA GLU A 72 0.58 -4.85 -8.10
C GLU A 72 0.66 -6.08 -7.19
N PHE A 73 -0.48 -6.64 -6.78
CA PHE A 73 -0.54 -7.90 -6.05
C PHE A 73 0.18 -9.03 -6.81
N LEU A 74 -0.12 -9.21 -8.10
CA LEU A 74 0.51 -10.26 -8.92
C LEU A 74 2.03 -10.08 -9.03
N ILE A 75 2.50 -8.85 -9.24
CA ILE A 75 3.94 -8.52 -9.25
C ILE A 75 4.58 -8.89 -7.89
N CYS A 76 3.91 -8.56 -6.79
CA CYS A 76 4.38 -8.88 -5.45
C CYS A 76 4.42 -10.39 -5.15
N GLN A 77 3.56 -11.19 -5.79
CA GLN A 77 3.54 -12.65 -5.62
C GLN A 77 4.52 -13.40 -6.52
N GLN A 78 4.93 -12.81 -7.65
CA GLN A 78 5.74 -13.48 -8.66
C GLN A 78 7.00 -14.17 -8.12
N ASN A 79 7.68 -13.56 -7.15
CA ASN A 79 8.90 -14.10 -6.55
C ASN A 79 8.69 -14.83 -5.21
N LYS A 80 7.42 -15.03 -4.79
CA LYS A 80 7.05 -15.64 -3.51
C LYS A 80 6.36 -16.98 -3.65
N VAL A 81 5.65 -17.20 -4.76
CA VAL A 81 4.88 -18.42 -5.01
C VAL A 81 5.40 -19.16 -6.24
N LYS A 82 5.07 -20.44 -6.35
CA LYS A 82 5.39 -21.24 -7.54
C LYS A 82 4.63 -20.73 -8.76
N THR A 83 5.19 -20.94 -9.94
CA THR A 83 4.59 -20.53 -11.22
C THR A 83 3.15 -21.02 -11.40
N SER A 84 2.85 -22.26 -11.01
CA SER A 84 1.48 -22.81 -11.08
C SER A 84 0.49 -22.09 -10.16
N THR A 85 0.93 -21.71 -8.96
CA THR A 85 0.12 -20.90 -8.04
C THR A 85 -0.10 -19.49 -8.57
N LEU A 86 0.93 -18.87 -9.16
CA LEU A 86 0.81 -17.54 -9.78
C LEU A 86 -0.16 -17.57 -10.97
N ALA A 87 -0.06 -18.59 -11.83
CA ALA A 87 -0.98 -18.79 -12.94
C ALA A 87 -2.43 -18.94 -12.45
N ARG A 88 -2.62 -19.70 -11.35
CA ARG A 88 -3.95 -19.83 -10.71
C ARG A 88 -4.47 -18.49 -10.18
N TYR A 89 -3.63 -17.67 -9.55
CA TYR A 89 -4.04 -16.33 -9.12
C TYR A 89 -4.44 -15.45 -10.30
N GLN A 90 -3.65 -15.44 -11.38
CA GLN A 90 -3.96 -14.69 -12.59
C GLN A 90 -5.30 -15.11 -13.19
N GLU A 91 -5.54 -16.43 -13.27
CA GLU A 91 -6.80 -16.98 -13.77
C GLU A 91 -8.00 -16.53 -12.92
N ILE A 92 -7.95 -16.70 -11.59
CA ILE A 92 -9.03 -16.26 -10.69
C ILE A 92 -9.29 -14.77 -10.84
N ILE A 93 -8.22 -13.96 -10.87
CA ILE A 93 -8.32 -12.52 -11.01
C ILE A 93 -9.01 -12.17 -12.33
N ASN A 94 -8.52 -12.69 -13.45
CA ASN A 94 -9.03 -12.34 -14.78
C ASN A 94 -10.45 -12.83 -15.03
N LEU A 95 -10.79 -14.06 -14.59
CA LEU A 95 -12.09 -14.66 -14.86
C LEU A 95 -13.18 -14.23 -13.89
N HIS A 96 -12.83 -13.83 -12.67
CA HIS A 96 -13.84 -13.64 -11.62
C HIS A 96 -13.81 -12.26 -10.99
N ILE A 97 -12.63 -11.73 -10.66
CA ILE A 97 -12.53 -10.49 -9.89
C ILE A 97 -12.52 -9.28 -10.82
N MET A 98 -11.70 -9.32 -11.88
CA MET A 98 -11.51 -8.22 -12.83
C MET A 98 -12.82 -7.80 -13.52
N PRO A 99 -13.70 -8.70 -13.98
CA PRO A 99 -14.93 -8.30 -14.68
C PRO A 99 -15.92 -7.53 -13.78
N THR A 100 -15.89 -7.79 -12.47
CA THR A 100 -16.83 -7.16 -11.52
C THR A 100 -16.24 -5.92 -10.89
N PHE A 101 -14.99 -5.99 -10.43
CA PHE A 101 -14.39 -4.95 -9.59
C PHE A 101 -13.27 -4.18 -10.27
N GLY A 102 -12.73 -4.64 -11.40
CA GLY A 102 -11.49 -4.12 -11.98
C GLY A 102 -11.53 -2.62 -12.33
N ASN A 103 -12.68 -2.15 -12.81
CA ASN A 103 -12.92 -0.74 -13.17
C ASN A 103 -13.48 0.11 -12.02
N MET A 104 -13.68 -0.48 -10.85
CA MET A 104 -14.11 0.25 -9.66
C MET A 104 -12.90 0.87 -8.97
N GLN A 105 -13.12 1.99 -8.30
CA GLN A 105 -12.10 2.51 -7.40
C GLN A 105 -12.07 1.68 -6.12
N ILE A 106 -10.89 1.48 -5.55
CA ILE A 106 -10.76 0.66 -4.33
C ILE A 106 -11.60 1.19 -3.16
N MET A 107 -11.78 2.51 -3.07
CA MET A 107 -12.57 3.16 -2.03
C MET A 107 -14.08 2.91 -2.16
N GLU A 108 -14.55 2.55 -3.37
CA GLU A 108 -15.96 2.26 -3.65
C GLU A 108 -16.33 0.79 -3.36
N ILE A 109 -15.33 -0.09 -3.24
CA ILE A 109 -15.58 -1.51 -2.98
C ILE A 109 -15.92 -1.69 -1.50
N THR A 110 -17.20 -1.95 -1.23
CA THR A 110 -17.70 -2.16 0.13
C THR A 110 -17.75 -3.64 0.51
N ALA A 111 -17.80 -3.92 1.81
CA ALA A 111 -17.94 -5.30 2.32
C ALA A 111 -19.21 -5.98 1.78
N GLN A 112 -20.32 -5.25 1.68
CA GLN A 112 -21.59 -5.75 1.14
C GLN A 112 -21.45 -6.20 -0.33
N MET A 113 -20.71 -5.44 -1.16
CA MET A 113 -20.47 -5.82 -2.55
C MET A 113 -19.66 -7.12 -2.66
N ILE A 114 -18.66 -7.29 -1.78
CA ILE A 114 -17.86 -8.52 -1.71
C ILE A 114 -18.73 -9.71 -1.30
N GLU A 115 -19.60 -9.54 -0.31
CA GLU A 115 -20.52 -10.59 0.15
C GLU A 115 -21.52 -11.00 -0.94
N LEU A 116 -22.15 -10.03 -1.60
CA LEU A 116 -23.06 -10.29 -2.72
C LEU A 116 -22.37 -11.02 -3.87
N PHE A 117 -21.13 -10.62 -4.19
CA PHE A 117 -20.32 -11.30 -5.20
C PHE A 117 -20.03 -12.75 -4.82
N ALA A 118 -19.64 -13.01 -3.56
CA ALA A 118 -19.37 -14.35 -3.07
C ALA A 118 -20.62 -15.24 -3.14
N ASN A 119 -21.77 -14.74 -2.69
CA ASN A 119 -23.05 -15.47 -2.73
C ASN A 119 -23.46 -15.82 -4.17
N LYS A 120 -23.36 -14.86 -5.10
CA LYS A 120 -23.62 -15.10 -6.53
C LYS A 120 -22.74 -16.18 -7.13
N LYS A 121 -21.46 -16.27 -6.72
CA LYS A 121 -20.56 -17.33 -7.18
C LYS A 121 -20.97 -18.70 -6.63
N ILE A 122 -21.39 -18.78 -5.36
CA ILE A 122 -21.85 -20.01 -4.73
C ILE A 122 -23.13 -20.54 -5.40
N GLU A 123 -24.09 -19.66 -5.67
CA GLU A 123 -25.34 -20.00 -6.36
C GLU A 123 -25.09 -20.54 -7.77
N ASN A 124 -24.22 -19.88 -8.55
CA ASN A 124 -23.89 -20.31 -9.91
C ASN A 124 -23.15 -21.66 -9.95
N THR A 125 -22.44 -22.04 -8.90
CA THR A 125 -21.82 -23.38 -8.78
C THR A 125 -22.79 -24.46 -8.29
N ARG A 126 -23.98 -24.08 -7.82
CA ARG A 126 -25.04 -24.96 -7.29
C ARG A 126 -26.22 -25.13 -8.25
N ALA A 127 -26.21 -24.47 -9.42
CA ALA A 127 -27.21 -24.70 -10.45
C ALA A 127 -27.02 -26.10 -11.08
N PRO A 128 -28.11 -26.88 -11.24
CA PRO A 128 -28.07 -28.28 -11.71
C PRO A 128 -27.61 -28.43 -13.16
#